data_AF-A0A1W9I5T6-F1
#
_entry.id   AF-A0A1W9I5T6-F1
#
_cell.length_a   1.000
_cell.length_b   1.000
_cell.length_c   1.000
_cell.angle_alpha   90.00
_cell.angle_beta   90.00
_cell.angle_gamma   90.00
#
_symmetry.space_group_name_H-M   'P 1'
#
loop_
_entity.id
_entity.type
_entity.pdbx_description
1 polymer ?
#
loop_
_entity_poly.entity_id
_entity_poly.type
_entity_poly.pdbx_seq_one_letter_code
_entity_poly.pdbx_strand_id
1 'polypeptide(L)'
;MTAIIIIAVAAILVLQGTGSIPQGSVGGSLVIAMAFFLGAFVVAIYEAVVQRRGVLGWIVNIVVAFVAVFLTAQIAGIVVIMLLSPFMTESSLAKTGGAVMSIGLALSMAATLMGVWWALQLLNRWRDRAPEQQPQS
;
A
#
# COMPACT_ATOMS: atom_id res chain seq x y z
N MET A 1 -0.08 -12.92 0.68
CA MET A 1 -0.64 -11.56 0.93
C MET A 1 -0.71 -11.21 2.41
N THR A 2 -1.44 -11.97 3.24
CA THR A 2 -1.63 -11.66 4.67
C THR A 2 -0.33 -11.45 5.44
N ALA A 3 0.68 -12.29 5.23
CA ALA A 3 1.99 -12.12 5.86
C ALA A 3 2.68 -10.79 5.50
N ILE A 4 2.58 -10.35 4.23
CA ILE A 4 3.16 -9.07 3.77
C ILE A 4 2.47 -7.91 4.48
N ILE A 5 1.13 -7.94 4.59
CA ILE A 5 0.37 -6.90 5.29
C ILE A 5 0.77 -6.85 6.77
N ILE A 6 0.84 -7.99 7.45
CA ILE A 6 1.20 -8.05 8.87
C ILE A 6 2.62 -7.49 9.09
N ILE A 7 3.58 -7.91 8.27
CA ILE A 7 4.97 -7.43 8.36
C ILE A 7 5.05 -5.92 8.08
N ALA A 8 4.35 -5.42 7.06
CA ALA A 8 4.34 -4.00 6.73
C ALA A 8 3.69 -3.14 7.82
N VAL A 9 2.58 -3.62 8.40
CA VAL A 9 1.90 -2.96 9.53
C VAL A 9 2.80 -2.98 10.76
N ALA A 10 3.43 -4.11 11.09
CA ALA A 10 4.38 -4.18 12.19
C ALA A 10 5.56 -3.23 11.98
N ALA A 11 6.14 -3.20 10.77
CA ALA A 11 7.25 -2.32 10.43
C ALA A 11 6.90 -0.84 10.62
N ILE A 12 5.74 -0.38 10.13
CA ILE A 12 5.36 1.03 10.29
C ILE A 12 5.05 1.40 11.74
N LEU A 13 4.48 0.47 12.52
CA LEU A 13 4.24 0.67 13.95
C LEU A 13 5.54 0.72 14.75
N VAL A 14 6.54 -0.10 14.40
CA VAL A 14 7.88 -0.03 14.98
C VAL A 14 8.51 1.33 14.65
N LEU A 15 8.46 1.78 13.39
CA LEU A 15 8.97 3.10 13.00
C LEU A 15 8.32 4.25 13.76
N GLN A 16 7.01 4.16 14.02
CA GLN A 16 6.29 5.13 14.83
C GLN A 16 6.74 5.07 16.30
N GLY A 17 6.80 3.86 16.88
CA GLY A 17 7.11 3.64 18.30
C GLY A 17 8.55 4.01 18.68
N THR A 18 9.50 3.87 17.77
CA THR A 18 10.90 4.28 17.98
C THR A 18 11.14 5.78 17.80
N GLY A 19 10.11 6.55 17.44
CA GLY A 19 10.27 7.98 17.11
C GLY A 19 10.99 8.23 15.78
N SER A 20 11.19 7.18 14.95
CA SER A 20 11.79 7.30 13.62
C SER A 20 10.88 8.01 12.61
N ILE A 21 9.62 8.30 12.99
CA ILE A 21 8.71 9.20 12.30
C ILE A 21 8.67 10.55 13.04
N PRO A 22 9.47 11.55 12.62
CA PRO A 22 9.46 12.88 13.24
C PRO A 22 8.07 13.52 13.17
N GLN A 23 7.47 13.78 14.32
CA GLN A 23 6.19 14.47 14.43
C GLN A 23 6.41 15.97 14.12
N GLY A 24 5.73 16.51 13.10
CA GLY A 24 5.83 17.93 12.74
C GLY A 24 6.94 18.31 11.75
N SER A 25 7.59 17.33 11.11
CA SER A 25 8.57 17.57 10.04
C SER A 25 8.17 16.86 8.74
N VAL A 26 8.55 17.45 7.60
CA VAL A 26 8.44 16.84 6.27
C VAL A 26 9.15 15.48 6.22
N GLY A 27 10.16 15.27 7.06
CA GLY A 27 10.83 13.99 7.24
C GLY A 27 9.88 12.87 7.67
N GLY A 28 8.92 13.14 8.57
CA GLY A 28 7.94 12.14 9.03
C GLY A 28 7.02 11.68 7.91
N SER A 29 6.52 12.61 7.10
CA SER A 29 5.71 12.27 5.92
C SER A 29 6.51 11.47 4.88
N LEU A 30 7.81 11.77 4.71
CA LEU A 30 8.66 11.07 3.75
C LEU A 30 8.94 9.63 4.20
N VAL A 31 9.17 9.41 5.51
CA VAL A 31 9.33 8.07 6.09
C VAL A 31 8.06 7.23 5.92
N ILE A 32 6.87 7.81 6.19
CA ILE A 32 5.59 7.12 5.99
C ILE A 32 5.40 6.76 4.52
N ALA A 33 5.61 7.71 3.61
CA ALA A 33 5.49 7.47 2.17
C ALA A 33 6.44 6.36 1.69
N MET A 34 7.68 6.36 2.19
CA MET A 34 8.66 5.32 1.87
C MET A 34 8.23 3.95 2.39
N ALA A 35 7.69 3.87 3.61
CA ALA A 35 7.17 2.61 4.16
C ALA A 35 6.04 2.03 3.31
N PHE A 36 5.09 2.88 2.89
CA PHE A 36 3.98 2.47 2.01
C PHE A 36 4.49 2.01 0.65
N PHE A 37 5.43 2.75 0.08
CA PHE A 37 6.05 2.42 -1.19
C PHE A 37 6.78 1.08 -1.15
N LEU A 38 7.62 0.85 -0.13
CA LEU A 38 8.32 -0.42 0.06
C LEU A 38 7.35 -1.58 0.25
N GLY A 39 6.27 -1.38 1.01
CA GLY A 39 5.21 -2.38 1.13
C GLY A 39 4.58 -2.74 -0.22
N ALA A 40 4.22 -1.73 -1.02
CA ALA A 40 3.66 -1.93 -2.36
C ALA A 40 4.65 -2.60 -3.32
N PHE A 41 5.93 -2.26 -3.22
CA PHE A 41 7.00 -2.87 -4.00
C PHE A 41 7.15 -4.36 -3.69
N VAL A 42 7.12 -4.73 -2.41
CA VAL A 42 7.12 -6.15 -1.98
C VAL A 42 5.91 -6.89 -2.54
N VAL A 43 4.72 -6.28 -2.54
CA VAL A 43 3.51 -6.87 -3.15
C VAL A 43 3.70 -7.08 -4.66
N ALA A 44 4.28 -6.11 -5.37
CA ALA A 44 4.53 -6.20 -6.80
C ALA A 44 5.49 -7.35 -7.16
N ILE A 45 6.58 -7.49 -6.41
CA ILE A 45 7.55 -8.58 -6.55
C ILE A 45 6.88 -9.91 -6.26
N TYR A 46 6.18 -10.01 -5.14
CA TYR A 46 5.50 -11.24 -4.73
C TYR A 46 4.56 -11.75 -5.82
N GLU A 47 3.72 -10.87 -6.37
CA GLU A 47 2.81 -11.27 -7.46
C GLU A 47 3.54 -11.62 -8.76
N ALA A 48 4.61 -10.91 -9.11
CA ALA A 48 5.40 -11.23 -10.30
C ALA A 48 6.04 -12.62 -10.21
N VAL A 49 6.54 -12.99 -9.01
CA VAL A 49 7.11 -14.30 -8.71
C VAL A 49 6.04 -15.40 -8.72
N VAL A 50 4.93 -15.20 -8.00
CA VAL A 50 3.85 -16.19 -7.86
C VAL A 50 3.25 -16.56 -9.21
N GLN A 51 3.10 -15.58 -10.10
CA GLN A 51 2.55 -15.79 -11.43
C GLN A 51 3.59 -16.14 -12.50
N ARG A 52 4.84 -16.45 -12.09
CA ARG A 52 5.95 -16.87 -12.98
C ARG A 52 6.13 -15.94 -14.20
N ARG A 53 5.99 -14.63 -14.00
CA ARG A 53 6.00 -13.67 -15.11
C ARG A 53 7.41 -13.48 -15.68
N GLY A 54 7.50 -13.31 -16.99
CA GLY A 54 8.72 -12.86 -17.67
C GLY A 54 9.06 -11.40 -17.36
N VAL A 55 10.23 -10.95 -17.82
CA VAL A 55 10.80 -9.61 -17.52
C VAL A 55 9.82 -8.47 -17.81
N LEU A 56 9.10 -8.52 -18.93
CA LEU A 56 8.12 -7.49 -19.31
C LEU A 56 6.95 -7.44 -18.32
N GLY A 57 6.54 -8.60 -17.79
CA GLY A 57 5.49 -8.67 -16.78
C GLY A 57 5.91 -8.12 -15.42
N TRP A 58 7.20 -8.23 -15.07
CA TRP A 58 7.76 -7.60 -13.87
C TRP A 58 7.70 -6.08 -13.95
N ILE A 59 8.16 -5.50 -15.07
CA ILE A 59 8.17 -4.04 -15.26
C ILE A 59 6.75 -3.49 -15.12
N VAL A 60 5.77 -4.09 -15.81
CA VAL A 60 4.38 -3.64 -15.74
C VAL A 60 3.82 -3.76 -14.31
N ASN A 61 4.10 -4.87 -13.59
CA ASN A 61 3.66 -5.01 -12.20
C ASN A 61 4.24 -3.92 -11.29
N ILE A 62 5.52 -3.61 -11.42
CA ILE A 62 6.17 -2.57 -10.62
C ILE A 62 5.58 -1.20 -10.92
N VAL A 63 5.39 -0.85 -12.20
CA VAL A 63 4.80 0.43 -12.62
C VAL A 63 3.35 0.55 -12.12
N VAL A 64 2.55 -0.50 -12.26
CA VAL A 64 1.16 -0.48 -11.78
C VAL A 64 1.09 -0.41 -10.27
N ALA A 65 1.95 -1.13 -9.54
CA ALA A 65 2.00 -1.03 -8.08
C ALA A 65 2.44 0.37 -7.63
N PHE A 66 3.41 0.98 -8.33
CA PHE A 66 3.83 2.35 -8.08
C PHE A 66 2.65 3.32 -8.26
N VAL A 67 1.93 3.28 -9.37
CA VAL A 67 0.77 4.17 -9.58
C VAL A 67 -0.34 3.87 -8.57
N ALA A 68 -0.62 2.60 -8.32
CA ALA A 68 -1.69 2.17 -7.43
C ALA A 68 -1.44 2.64 -5.99
N VAL A 69 -0.21 2.60 -5.47
CA VAL A 69 0.06 3.00 -4.08
C VAL A 69 -0.28 4.46 -3.83
N PHE A 70 -0.02 5.36 -4.79
CA PHE A 70 -0.38 6.78 -4.63
C PHE A 70 -1.89 6.98 -4.60
N LEU A 71 -2.63 6.25 -5.44
CA LEU A 71 -4.09 6.36 -5.48
C LEU A 71 -4.73 5.73 -4.24
N THR A 72 -4.32 4.51 -3.90
CA THR A 72 -4.93 3.74 -2.81
C THR A 72 -4.56 4.30 -1.45
N ALA A 73 -3.36 4.89 -1.28
CA ALA A 73 -2.98 5.55 -0.04
C ALA A 73 -3.86 6.77 0.27
N GLN A 74 -4.20 7.58 -0.75
CA GLN A 74 -5.08 8.73 -0.57
C GLN A 74 -6.49 8.30 -0.19
N ILE A 75 -7.04 7.31 -0.92
CA ILE A 75 -8.37 6.76 -0.62
C ILE A 75 -8.37 6.13 0.78
N ALA A 76 -7.36 5.33 1.10
CA ALA A 76 -7.22 4.70 2.42
C ALA A 76 -7.15 5.75 3.53
N GLY A 77 -6.38 6.83 3.35
CA GLY A 77 -6.31 7.93 4.30
C GLY A 77 -7.68 8.56 4.55
N ILE A 78 -8.43 8.87 3.50
CA ILE A 78 -9.79 9.44 3.60
C ILE A 78 -10.72 8.48 4.34
N VAL A 79 -10.76 7.21 3.94
CA VAL A 79 -11.61 6.18 4.56
C VAL A 79 -11.27 6.02 6.04
N VAL A 80 -9.98 5.96 6.38
CA VAL A 80 -9.52 5.82 7.77
C VAL A 80 -9.87 7.05 8.60
N ILE A 81 -9.73 8.26 8.05
CA ILE A 81 -10.14 9.49 8.73
C ILE A 81 -11.65 9.48 9.00
N MET A 82 -12.46 9.09 8.02
CA MET A 82 -13.91 8.98 8.20
C MET A 82 -14.27 7.98 9.29
N LEU A 83 -13.62 6.81 9.30
CA LEU A 83 -13.85 5.74 10.30
C LEU A 83 -13.40 6.14 11.71
N LEU A 84 -12.28 6.84 11.83
CA LEU A 84 -11.71 7.24 13.12
C LEU A 84 -12.20 8.62 13.59
N SER A 85 -12.94 9.37 12.77
CA SER A 85 -13.45 10.70 13.11
C SER A 85 -14.13 10.82 14.48
N PRO A 86 -14.96 9.88 14.97
CA PRO A 86 -15.56 10.01 16.30
C PRO A 86 -14.57 9.84 17.45
N PHE A 87 -13.36 9.32 17.18
CA PHE A 87 -12.30 9.09 18.16
C PHE A 87 -11.16 10.11 18.07
N MET A 88 -11.22 11.05 17.12
CA MET A 88 -10.23 12.11 16.99
C MET A 88 -10.65 13.35 17.78
N THR A 89 -9.76 13.81 18.67
CA THR A 89 -9.91 15.08 19.37
C THR A 89 -9.43 16.28 18.54
N GLU A 90 -8.58 16.03 17.53
CA GLU A 90 -7.98 17.05 16.68
C GLU A 90 -8.35 16.82 15.21
N SER A 91 -8.25 17.85 14.38
CA SER A 91 -8.58 17.78 12.94
C SER A 91 -7.61 16.93 12.10
N SER A 92 -6.55 16.37 12.71
CA SER A 92 -5.56 15.55 12.02
C SER A 92 -5.13 14.35 12.87
N LEU A 93 -5.01 13.18 12.22
CA LEU A 93 -4.46 11.95 12.80
C LEU A 93 -3.07 12.15 13.41
N ALA A 94 -2.22 12.94 12.73
CA ALA A 94 -0.87 13.23 13.20
C ALA A 94 -0.85 14.18 14.41
N LYS A 95 -1.88 15.03 14.55
CA LYS A 95 -2.01 15.94 15.71
C LYS A 95 -2.66 15.26 16.91
N THR A 96 -3.57 14.32 16.68
CA THR A 96 -4.21 13.53 17.74
C THR A 96 -3.17 12.69 18.49
N GLY A 97 -2.18 12.14 17.77
CA GLY A 97 -1.10 11.36 18.37
C GLY A 97 -1.59 10.07 19.05
N GLY A 98 -0.68 9.39 19.75
CA GLY A 98 -1.00 8.22 20.58
C GLY A 98 -1.65 7.05 19.82
N ALA A 99 -2.51 6.29 20.51
CA ALA A 99 -3.09 5.04 20.02
C ALA A 99 -3.94 5.22 18.74
N VAL A 100 -4.66 6.34 18.61
CA VAL A 100 -5.50 6.63 17.43
C VAL A 100 -4.62 6.79 16.18
N MET A 101 -3.46 7.44 16.30
CA MET A 101 -2.50 7.55 15.21
C MET A 101 -1.94 6.18 14.80
N SER A 102 -1.60 5.32 15.77
CA SER A 102 -1.11 3.97 15.49
C SER A 102 -2.13 3.13 14.74
N ILE A 103 -3.38 3.14 15.20
CA ILE A 103 -4.49 2.44 14.53
C ILE A 103 -4.69 3.01 13.12
N GLY A 104 -4.67 4.34 12.97
CA GLY A 104 -4.80 4.98 11.67
C GLY A 104 -3.70 4.59 10.68
N LEU A 105 -2.44 4.55 11.11
CA LEU A 105 -1.31 4.10 10.30
C LEU A 105 -1.42 2.63 9.91
N ALA A 106 -1.81 1.77 10.85
CA ALA A 106 -1.99 0.35 10.60
C ALA A 106 -3.11 0.09 9.57
N LEU A 107 -4.28 0.73 9.76
CA LEU A 107 -5.42 0.59 8.86
C LEU A 107 -5.12 1.15 7.47
N SER A 108 -4.48 2.31 7.39
CA SER A 108 -4.14 2.93 6.11
C SER A 108 -3.11 2.11 5.34
N MET A 109 -2.08 1.58 6.00
CA MET A 109 -1.12 0.65 5.38
C MET A 109 -1.84 -0.59 4.85
N ALA A 110 -2.66 -1.25 5.68
CA ALA A 110 -3.39 -2.44 5.28
C ALA A 110 -4.32 -2.18 4.08
N ALA A 111 -5.12 -1.11 4.13
CA ALA A 111 -6.04 -0.73 3.07
C ALA A 111 -5.29 -0.38 1.77
N THR A 112 -4.17 0.32 1.86
CA THR A 112 -3.34 0.66 0.70
C THR A 112 -2.82 -0.59 0.01
N LEU A 113 -2.21 -1.52 0.77
CA LEU A 113 -1.64 -2.75 0.22
C LEU A 113 -2.71 -3.66 -0.38
N MET A 114 -3.89 -3.73 0.25
CA MET A 114 -5.04 -4.41 -0.32
C MET A 114 -5.47 -3.78 -1.66
N GLY A 115 -5.51 -2.45 -1.73
CA GLY A 115 -5.81 -1.75 -2.98
C GLY A 115 -4.77 -2.00 -4.08
N VAL A 116 -3.48 -1.97 -3.74
CA VAL A 116 -2.38 -2.29 -4.68
C VAL A 116 -2.50 -3.71 -5.20
N TRP A 117 -2.72 -4.68 -4.31
CA TRP A 117 -2.92 -6.07 -4.69
C TRP A 117 -4.15 -6.26 -5.59
N TRP A 118 -5.24 -5.56 -5.30
CA TRP A 118 -6.45 -5.60 -6.13
C TRP A 118 -6.21 -5.04 -7.53
N ALA A 119 -5.49 -3.92 -7.64
CA ALA A 119 -5.11 -3.35 -8.94
C ALA A 119 -4.24 -4.32 -9.77
N LEU A 120 -3.28 -4.99 -9.13
CA LEU A 120 -2.46 -6.01 -9.79
C LEU A 120 -3.31 -7.22 -10.22
N GLN A 121 -4.24 -7.70 -9.40
CA GLN A 121 -5.15 -8.76 -9.80
C GLN A 121 -5.98 -8.40 -11.01
N LEU A 122 -6.49 -7.16 -11.08
CA LEU A 122 -7.27 -6.70 -12.21
C LEU A 122 -6.43 -6.72 -13.50
N LEU A 123 -5.22 -6.17 -13.46
CA LEU A 123 -4.26 -6.22 -14.58
C LEU A 123 -4.00 -7.66 -15.03
N ASN A 124 -3.73 -8.56 -14.09
CA ASN A 124 -3.38 -9.94 -14.39
C ASN A 124 -4.55 -10.68 -15.05
N ARG A 125 -5.78 -10.47 -14.57
CA ARG A 125 -6.98 -11.03 -15.20
C ARG A 125 -7.16 -10.57 -16.65
N TRP A 126 -6.77 -9.34 -16.98
CA TRP A 126 -6.91 -8.81 -18.33
C TRP A 126 -5.85 -9.38 -19.25
N ARG A 127 -4.62 -9.51 -18.78
CA ARG A 127 -3.50 -10.08 -19.54
C ARG A 127 -3.69 -11.57 -19.83
N ASP A 128 -4.21 -12.34 -18.88
CA ASP A 128 -4.39 -13.78 -19.03
C ASP A 128 -5.58 -14.14 -19.95
N ARG A 129 -6.49 -13.20 -20.22
CA ARG A 129 -7.59 -13.34 -21.19
C ARG A 129 -7.20 -12.99 -22.63
N ALA A 130 -5.99 -12.50 -22.87
CA ALA A 130 -5.54 -12.09 -24.20
C ALA A 130 -4.98 -13.17 -25.17
N PRO A 131 -4.98 -14.51 -24.92
CA PRO A 131 -4.34 -15.44 -25.86
C PRO A 131 -5.20 -15.96 -27.05
N GLU A 132 -6.43 -15.50 -27.30
CA GLU A 132 -7.27 -16.04 -28.41
C GLU A 132 -7.35 -15.15 -29.66
N GLN A 133 -6.26 -14.54 -30.11
CA GLN A 133 -6.18 -13.95 -31.45
C GLN A 133 -4.87 -14.29 -32.16
N GLN A 134 -4.69 -15.57 -32.49
CA GLN A 134 -3.86 -15.95 -33.64
C GLN A 134 -4.76 -16.70 -34.64
N PRO A 135 -5.03 -16.14 -35.83
CA PRO A 135 -5.67 -16.90 -36.88
C PRO A 135 -4.70 -18.01 -37.32
N GLN A 136 -5.19 -19.25 -37.26
CA GLN A 136 -4.53 -20.39 -37.89
C GLN A 136 -4.49 -20.10 -39.40
N SER A 137 -3.29 -19.97 -39.95
CA SER A 137 -3.02 -19.99 -41.40
C SER A 137 -1.96 -21.02 -41.69
#